data_AF-A0A7W1UIE4-F1
#
_entry.id   AF-A0A7W1UIE4-F1
#
_cell.length_a   1.000
_cell.length_b   1.000
_cell.length_c   1.000
_cell.angle_alpha   90.00
_cell.angle_beta   90.00
_cell.angle_gamma   90.00
#
_symmetry.space_group_name_H-M   'P 1'
#
loop_
_entity.id
_entity.type
_entity.pdbx_description
1 polymer ?
#
loop_
_entity_poly.entity_id
_entity_poly.type
_entity_poly.pdbx_seq_one_letter_code
_entity_poly.pdbx_strand_id
1 'polypeptide(L)'
;LGLIEISRERVREDLLRTLSEICGDCEGRGYTKSTMTVAYEIFRDIRRIGITRGQPQQIVVGANPKVIELIFETEHSSIEQLEQEFQQQILFEADPLLHLEQYDIVLVGKLTLRAETRTAS
;
A
#
# COMPACT_ATOMS: atom_id res chain seq x y z
N LEU A 1 -6.43 -19.92 -34.08
CA LEU A 1 -6.96 -20.02 -32.70
C LEU A 1 -7.63 -21.38 -32.59
N GLY A 2 -7.05 -22.28 -31.79
CA GLY A 2 -7.42 -23.70 -31.67
C GLY A 2 -7.78 -24.03 -30.23
N LEU A 3 -8.87 -23.42 -29.75
CA LEU A 3 -9.45 -23.76 -28.46
C LEU A 3 -10.54 -24.81 -28.70
N ILE A 4 -10.46 -25.92 -27.97
CA ILE A 4 -11.50 -26.95 -27.97
C ILE A 4 -12.19 -26.85 -26.61
N GLU A 5 -13.50 -26.63 -26.66
CA GLU A 5 -14.35 -26.66 -25.48
C GLU A 5 -14.73 -28.11 -25.17
N ILE A 6 -14.53 -28.52 -23.92
CA ILE A 6 -14.88 -29.86 -23.45
C ILE A 6 -15.76 -29.70 -22.21
N SER A 7 -16.96 -30.28 -22.27
CA SER A 7 -17.84 -30.38 -21.10
C SER A 7 -17.70 -31.77 -20.47
N ARG A 8 -17.40 -31.82 -19.17
CA ARG A 8 -17.33 -33.06 -18.39
C ARG A 8 -18.34 -33.00 -17.25
N GLU A 9 -19.14 -34.06 -17.11
CA GLU A 9 -20.07 -34.22 -15.99
C GLU A 9 -19.31 -34.45 -14.66
N ARG A 10 -19.72 -33.74 -13.61
CA ARG A 10 -19.10 -33.82 -12.27
C ARG A 10 -19.84 -34.85 -11.42
N VAL A 11 -19.16 -35.95 -11.09
CA VAL A 11 -19.74 -37.11 -10.36
C VAL A 11 -19.28 -37.17 -8.89
N ARG A 12 -18.33 -36.31 -8.48
CA ARG A 12 -17.79 -36.21 -7.11
C ARG A 12 -17.46 -34.75 -6.76
N GLU A 13 -17.32 -34.45 -5.48
CA GLU A 13 -16.79 -33.15 -5.04
C GLU A 13 -15.38 -32.91 -5.59
N ASP A 14 -15.10 -31.63 -5.88
CA ASP A 14 -13.82 -31.20 -6.41
C ASP A 14 -12.74 -31.39 -5.33
N LEU A 15 -11.76 -32.25 -5.63
CA LEU A 15 -10.66 -32.57 -4.72
C LEU A 15 -9.88 -31.31 -4.35
N LEU A 16 -9.73 -30.36 -5.29
CA LEU A 16 -9.07 -29.09 -5.04
C LEU A 16 -9.80 -28.29 -3.94
N ARG A 17 -11.13 -28.23 -4.00
CA ARG A 17 -11.93 -27.56 -2.97
C ARG A 17 -11.88 -28.25 -1.62
N THR A 18 -11.70 -29.57 -1.61
CA THR A 18 -11.64 -30.35 -0.36
C THR A 18 -10.27 -30.24 0.31
N LEU A 19 -9.20 -30.14 -0.47
CA LEU A 19 -7.82 -30.18 0.01
C LEU A 19 -7.15 -28.81 0.10
N SER A 20 -7.81 -27.74 -0.36
CA SER A 20 -7.18 -26.42 -0.44
C SER A 20 -8.10 -25.34 0.11
N GLU A 21 -7.47 -24.36 0.75
CA GLU A 21 -8.08 -23.09 1.13
C GLU A 21 -7.62 -21.99 0.18
N ILE A 22 -8.34 -20.87 0.18
CA ILE A 22 -7.95 -19.70 -0.61
C ILE A 22 -6.69 -19.10 0.03
N CYS A 23 -5.69 -18.80 -0.80
CA CYS A 23 -4.48 -18.13 -0.34
C CYS A 23 -4.83 -16.77 0.28
N GLY A 24 -4.43 -16.53 1.53
CA GLY A 24 -4.69 -15.27 2.24
C GLY A 24 -3.98 -14.05 1.64
N ASP A 25 -2.85 -14.25 0.94
CA ASP A 25 -2.03 -13.16 0.41
C ASP A 25 -2.49 -12.68 -0.97
N CYS A 26 -2.95 -13.61 -1.83
CA CYS A 26 -3.37 -13.29 -3.20
C CYS A 26 -4.84 -13.56 -3.48
N GLU A 27 -5.60 -14.06 -2.50
CA GLU A 27 -7.04 -14.36 -2.59
C GLU A 27 -7.40 -15.26 -3.79
N GLY A 28 -6.49 -16.17 -4.16
CA GLY A 28 -6.67 -17.08 -5.29
C GLY A 28 -6.37 -16.48 -6.67
N ARG A 29 -5.81 -15.26 -6.74
CA ARG A 29 -5.35 -14.64 -8.00
C ARG A 29 -4.13 -15.33 -8.59
N GLY A 30 -3.27 -15.93 -7.75
CA GLY A 30 -2.03 -16.59 -8.18
C GLY A 30 -0.88 -15.62 -8.51
N TYR A 31 -1.05 -14.33 -8.24
CA TYR A 31 -0.03 -13.30 -8.35
C TYR A 31 -0.33 -12.14 -7.39
N THR A 32 0.71 -11.41 -7.00
CA THR A 32 0.62 -10.17 -6.22
C THR A 32 1.19 -9.00 -7.02
N LYS A 33 0.77 -7.78 -6.71
CA LYS A 33 1.30 -6.55 -7.28
C LYS A 33 2.79 -6.43 -6.95
N SER A 34 3.52 -5.78 -7.85
CA SER A 34 4.92 -5.43 -7.60
C SER A 34 5.02 -4.28 -6.60
N THR A 35 6.17 -4.16 -5.91
CA THR A 35 6.50 -3.02 -5.04
C THR A 35 6.31 -1.68 -5.76
N MET A 36 6.71 -1.60 -7.04
CA MET A 36 6.53 -0.41 -7.88
C MET A 36 5.06 -0.07 -8.09
N THR A 37 4.22 -1.06 -8.39
CA THR A 37 2.78 -0.84 -8.57
C THR A 37 2.15 -0.28 -7.31
N VAL A 38 2.48 -0.84 -6.15
CA VAL A 38 1.96 -0.37 -4.85
C VAL A 38 2.46 1.04 -4.54
N ALA A 39 3.73 1.35 -4.79
CA ALA A 39 4.28 2.70 -4.63
C ALA A 39 3.51 3.75 -5.47
N TYR A 40 3.22 3.45 -6.74
CA TYR A 40 2.44 4.36 -7.59
C TYR A 40 0.97 4.50 -7.17
N GLU A 41 0.37 3.46 -6.58
CA GLU A 41 -0.97 3.55 -5.98
C GLU A 41 -0.96 4.50 -4.78
N ILE A 42 0.04 4.38 -3.89
CA ILE A 42 0.25 5.29 -2.75
C ILE A 42 0.33 6.75 -3.24
N PHE A 43 1.19 7.06 -4.22
CA PHE A 43 1.31 8.43 -4.73
C PHE A 43 0.00 8.97 -5.33
N ARG A 44 -0.75 8.11 -6.02
CA ARG A 44 -2.04 8.48 -6.60
C ARG A 44 -3.06 8.81 -5.52
N ASP A 45 -3.09 8.03 -4.44
CA ASP A 45 -4.01 8.26 -3.33
C ASP A 45 -3.63 9.50 -2.53
N ILE A 46 -2.34 9.74 -2.30
CA ILE A 46 -1.84 11.00 -1.71
C ILE A 46 -2.32 12.20 -2.53
N ARG A 47 -2.13 12.19 -3.86
CA ARG A 47 -2.62 13.27 -4.75
C ARG A 47 -4.13 13.48 -4.63
N ARG A 48 -4.90 12.39 -4.60
CA ARG A 48 -6.36 12.44 -4.48
C ARG A 48 -6.79 13.11 -3.16
N ILE A 49 -6.07 12.80 -2.08
CA ILE A 49 -6.32 13.39 -0.76
C ILE A 49 -5.95 14.87 -0.73
N GLY A 50 -4.76 15.23 -1.26
CA GLY A 50 -4.25 16.60 -1.32
C GLY A 50 -5.17 17.55 -2.09
N ILE A 51 -5.74 17.11 -3.22
CA ILE A 51 -6.70 17.90 -4.02
C ILE A 51 -7.98 18.21 -3.24
N THR A 52 -8.42 17.31 -2.37
CA THR A 52 -9.75 17.37 -1.77
C THR A 52 -9.81 18.29 -0.54
N ARG A 53 -8.68 18.64 0.10
CA ARG A 53 -8.67 19.29 1.41
C ARG A 53 -7.72 20.49 1.46
N GLY A 54 -8.27 21.70 1.35
CA GLY A 54 -7.54 22.98 1.42
C GLY A 54 -7.00 23.38 2.80
N GLN A 55 -6.60 22.43 3.65
CA GLN A 55 -5.95 22.71 4.93
C GLN A 55 -4.60 21.99 5.05
N PRO A 56 -3.57 22.65 5.62
CA PRO A 56 -2.28 22.03 5.84
C PRO A 56 -2.40 20.97 6.94
N GLN A 57 -2.33 19.71 6.53
CA GLN A 57 -2.34 18.53 7.39
C GLN A 57 -1.07 17.72 7.11
N GLN A 58 -0.62 16.96 8.11
CA GLN A 58 0.45 16.00 7.90
C GLN A 58 -0.16 14.71 7.37
N ILE A 59 0.46 14.11 6.35
CA ILE A 59 0.08 12.80 5.81
C ILE A 59 1.06 11.79 6.39
N VAL A 60 0.54 10.73 7.01
CA VAL A 60 1.34 9.59 7.47
C VAL A 60 0.96 8.38 6.63
N VAL A 61 1.94 7.75 6.01
CA VAL A 61 1.77 6.57 5.16
C VAL A 61 2.45 5.38 5.83
N GLY A 62 1.65 4.42 6.27
CA GLY A 62 2.13 3.13 6.76
C GLY A 62 2.17 2.11 5.63
N ALA A 63 3.31 1.47 5.39
CA ALA A 63 3.43 0.43 4.35
C ALA A 63 4.54 -0.59 4.68
N ASN A 64 4.56 -1.68 3.92
CA ASN A 64 5.62 -2.68 4.03
C ASN A 64 7.01 -2.05 3.79
N PRO A 65 8.06 -2.44 4.55
CA PRO A 65 9.40 -1.87 4.43
C PRO A 65 9.96 -1.89 3.01
N LYS A 66 9.68 -2.92 2.22
CA LYS A 66 10.16 -3.03 0.83
C LYS A 66 9.56 -1.98 -0.10
N VAL A 67 8.33 -1.55 0.18
CA VAL A 67 7.66 -0.50 -0.59
C VAL A 67 8.25 0.86 -0.22
N ILE A 68 8.49 1.08 1.08
CA ILE A 68 9.06 2.33 1.59
C ILE A 68 10.50 2.52 1.14
N GLU A 69 11.33 1.48 1.21
CA GLU A 69 12.70 1.49 0.69
C GLU A 69 12.71 1.89 -0.78
N LEU A 70 11.85 1.27 -1.60
CA LEU A 70 11.71 1.62 -3.01
C LEU A 70 11.29 3.08 -3.22
N ILE A 71 10.30 3.56 -2.46
CA ILE A 71 9.79 4.94 -2.51
C ILE A 71 10.94 5.93 -2.25
N PHE A 72 11.77 5.68 -1.24
CA PHE A 72 12.94 6.51 -0.98
C PHE A 72 13.97 6.37 -2.10
N GLU A 73 14.39 5.18 -2.51
CA GLU A 73 15.45 5.01 -3.51
C GLU A 73 15.12 5.61 -4.90
N THR A 74 13.89 5.47 -5.36
CA THR A 74 13.53 5.75 -6.76
C THR A 74 12.70 7.01 -6.97
N GLU A 75 11.99 7.49 -5.93
CA GLU A 75 10.92 8.47 -6.09
C GLU A 75 11.04 9.68 -5.16
N HIS A 76 12.26 9.96 -4.64
CA HIS A 76 12.54 11.15 -3.83
C HIS A 76 12.03 12.46 -4.48
N SER A 77 12.26 12.64 -5.78
CA SER A 77 11.80 13.82 -6.52
C SER A 77 10.28 13.93 -6.59
N SER A 78 9.58 12.80 -6.72
CA SER A 78 8.12 12.73 -6.72
C SER A 78 7.55 13.14 -5.35
N ILE A 79 8.19 12.75 -4.25
CA ILE A 79 7.78 13.15 -2.89
C ILE A 79 7.93 14.66 -2.72
N GLU A 80 9.09 15.23 -3.07
CA GLU A 80 9.33 16.67 -2.94
C GLU A 80 8.33 17.50 -3.74
N GLN A 81 7.99 17.06 -4.96
CA GLN A 81 6.96 17.70 -5.77
C GLN A 81 5.58 17.69 -5.10
N LEU A 82 5.20 16.54 -4.50
CA LEU A 82 3.93 16.43 -3.78
C LEU A 82 3.89 17.33 -2.55
N GLU A 83 4.97 17.37 -1.76
CA GLU A 83 5.05 18.23 -0.58
C GLU A 83 4.96 19.72 -0.95
N GLN A 84 5.60 20.12 -2.06
CA GLN A 84 5.55 21.49 -2.57
C GLN A 84 4.18 21.86 -3.13
N GLU A 85 3.57 20.96 -3.91
CA GLU A 85 2.27 21.18 -4.56
C GLU A 85 1.14 21.35 -3.52
N PHE A 86 1.15 20.51 -2.48
CA PHE A 86 0.07 20.48 -1.48
C PHE A 86 0.40 21.24 -0.19
N GLN A 87 1.64 21.70 0.01
CA GLN A 87 2.12 22.32 1.26
C GLN A 87 1.85 21.45 2.51
N GLN A 88 1.98 20.13 2.34
CA GLN A 88 1.74 19.11 3.36
C GLN A 88 3.02 18.28 3.53
N GLN A 89 3.35 17.94 4.77
CA GLN A 89 4.47 17.04 5.05
C GLN A 89 4.00 15.59 4.94
N ILE A 90 4.78 14.76 4.25
CA ILE A 90 4.49 13.33 4.09
C ILE A 90 5.51 12.54 4.90
N LEU A 91 5.04 11.79 5.89
CA LEU A 91 5.84 10.87 6.70
C LEU A 91 5.56 9.43 6.25
N PHE A 92 6.62 8.65 6.05
CA PHE A 92 6.51 7.22 5.75
C PHE A 92 6.93 6.40 6.97
N GLU A 93 6.08 5.46 7.40
CA GLU A 93 6.31 4.56 8.53
C GLU A 93 6.34 3.11 8.05
N ALA A 94 7.46 2.43 8.31
CA ALA A 94 7.65 1.05 7.91
C ALA A 94 7.02 0.10 8.93
N ASP A 95 6.05 -0.69 8.48
CA ASP A 95 5.42 -1.74 9.27
C ASP A 95 5.66 -3.13 8.62
N PRO A 96 6.53 -3.96 9.20
CA PRO A 96 6.79 -5.32 8.73
C PRO A 96 5.59 -6.26 8.81
N LEU A 97 4.54 -5.93 9.57
CA LEU A 97 3.32 -6.73 9.71
C LEU A 97 2.37 -6.53 8.54
N LEU A 98 2.52 -5.45 7.77
CA LEU A 98 1.69 -5.19 6.59
C LEU A 98 2.11 -6.07 5.41
N HIS A 99 1.13 -6.66 4.75
CA HIS A 99 1.35 -7.35 3.48
C HIS A 99 1.84 -6.37 2.40
N LEU A 100 2.50 -6.89 1.36
CA LEU A 100 3.11 -6.05 0.31
C LEU A 100 2.10 -5.12 -0.39
N GLU A 101 0.85 -5.57 -0.53
CA GLU A 101 -0.23 -4.81 -1.16
C GLU A 101 -1.04 -3.96 -0.18
N GLN A 102 -0.73 -4.02 1.12
CA GLN A 102 -1.42 -3.27 2.15
C GLN A 102 -0.64 -2.01 2.52
N TYR A 103 -1.37 -0.90 2.59
CA TYR A 103 -0.87 0.37 3.07
C TYR A 103 -2.02 1.18 3.65
N ASP A 104 -1.69 2.05 4.60
CA ASP A 104 -2.64 2.96 5.24
C ASP A 104 -2.17 4.40 5.04
N ILE A 105 -3.12 5.30 4.77
CA ILE A 105 -2.86 6.73 4.66
C ILE A 105 -3.71 7.46 5.69
N VAL A 106 -3.03 8.04 6.68
CA VAL A 106 -3.66 8.76 7.79
C VAL A 106 -3.40 10.25 7.64
N LEU A 107 -4.45 11.05 7.81
CA LEU A 107 -4.36 12.49 7.90
C LEU A 107 -4.28 12.92 9.36
N VAL A 108 -3.15 13.50 9.73
CA VAL A 108 -2.94 14.06 11.06
C VAL A 108 -3.11 15.58 10.95
N GLY A 109 -4.25 16.08 11.44
CA GLY A 109 -4.41 17.52 11.67
C GLY A 109 -3.35 18.00 12.67
N LYS A 110 -2.86 19.24 12.55
CA LYS A 110 -1.78 19.77 13.41
C LYS A 110 -2.05 19.52 14.89
N LEU A 111 -1.49 18.44 15.42
CA LEU A 111 -1.23 18.28 16.84
C LEU A 111 0.11 18.94 17.08
N THR A 112 0.08 20.07 17.79
CA THR A 112 1.28 20.67 18.38
C THR A 112 1.94 19.61 19.25
N LEU A 113 2.96 18.94 18.72
CA LEU A 113 3.75 17.96 19.45
C LEU A 113 4.42 18.70 20.63
N ARG A 114 3.93 18.43 21.84
CA ARG A 114 4.75 18.60 23.05
C ARG A 114 5.90 17.62 22.90
N ALA A 115 7.08 18.18 22.65
CA ALA A 115 8.34 17.47 22.79
C ALA A 115 8.43 16.92 24.22
N GLU A 116 8.43 15.59 24.36
CA GLU A 116 9.01 14.95 25.53
C GLU A 116 10.31 14.28 25.07
N THR A 117 11.36 15.04 25.31
CA THR A 117 12.72 14.56 25.52
C THR A 117 12.69 13.39 26.50
N ARG A 118 13.26 12.24 26.13
CA ARG A 118 13.88 11.35 27.11
C ARG A 118 15.00 10.51 26.48
N THR A 119 16.18 11.09 26.62
CA THR A 119 17.48 10.46 26.73
C THR A 119 17.47 9.30 27.75
N ALA A 120 18.37 8.34 27.50
CA ALA A 120 19.02 7.40 28.44
C ALA A 120 18.25 6.14 28.90
N SER A 121 18.72 4.98 28.46
CA SER A 121 19.64 4.11 29.24
C SER A 121 20.28 3.06 28.35
#